data_AF-A0A0A2LV63-F1
#
_entry.id   AF-A0A0A2LV63-F1
#
_cell.length_a   1.000
_cell.length_b   1.000
_cell.length_c   1.000
_cell.angle_alpha   90.00
_cell.angle_beta   90.00
_cell.angle_gamma   90.00
#
_symmetry.space_group_name_H-M   'P 1'
#
loop_
_entity.id
_entity.type
_entity.pdbx_description
1 polymer ?
#
loop_
_entity_poly.entity_id
_entity_poly.type
_entity_poly.pdbx_seq_one_letter_code
_entity_poly.pdbx_strand_id
1 'polypeptide(L)'
;MRHLYFILLFSYAACFSQQVKIMAYRLINEDNDGPCSIAAYLKEAGTDYFYSYVTAQSTDTIMANRLLAINREAKKKKGVEFWCEPGTLGGDMIHNMIVIEKDAVRDTIYLTRQNTYIVFPDEDKAYPDNKLVLRKSLTGTIKEFFDFDFQKDLRSMFMSDVEKIPLNKVFFKGKNIKGFTKNKFEKEFGKLNKLDENKSYDGLVVNYSFEGDIYSFTNDVLDSVEVNNPDSGWEIDGLYIGSKQELFLENYPISMSFNVISSKKFEDYKKKQLHWLRFNESTGSIGYWIKDGVLDRFSVFYN
;
A
#
# COMPACT_ATOMS: atom_id res chain seq x y z
N MET A 1 -12.84 27.23 -51.51
CA MET A 1 -13.01 26.19 -50.46
C MET A 1 -11.88 25.15 -50.38
N ARG A 2 -10.80 25.23 -51.19
CA ARG A 2 -9.68 24.28 -51.13
C ARG A 2 -8.62 24.61 -50.06
N HIS A 3 -8.61 25.87 -49.57
CA HIS A 3 -7.68 26.33 -48.53
C HIS A 3 -8.22 26.21 -47.10
N LEU A 4 -9.52 25.93 -46.92
CA LEU A 4 -10.11 25.75 -45.58
C LEU A 4 -9.75 24.39 -44.95
N TYR A 5 -9.60 23.36 -45.79
CA TYR A 5 -9.21 22.01 -45.36
C TYR A 5 -7.74 21.91 -44.90
N PHE A 6 -6.85 22.78 -45.42
CA PHE A 6 -5.44 22.80 -44.99
C PHE A 6 -5.25 23.43 -43.61
N ILE A 7 -6.09 24.39 -43.23
CA ILE A 7 -6.04 25.03 -41.90
C ILE A 7 -6.60 24.08 -40.83
N LEU A 8 -7.63 23.28 -41.16
CA LEU A 8 -8.21 22.28 -40.27
C LEU A 8 -7.27 21.07 -40.00
N LEU A 9 -6.38 20.73 -40.94
CA LEU A 9 -5.38 19.67 -40.76
C LEU A 9 -4.21 20.11 -39.86
N PHE A 10 -3.86 21.40 -39.83
CA PHE A 10 -2.83 21.92 -38.91
C PHE A 10 -3.32 22.07 -37.46
N SER A 11 -4.63 22.22 -37.24
CA SER A 11 -5.21 22.26 -35.89
C SER A 11 -5.33 20.89 -35.19
N TYR A 12 -5.13 19.77 -35.90
CA TYR A 12 -5.08 18.43 -35.31
C TYR A 12 -3.67 17.96 -34.95
N ALA A 13 -2.63 18.72 -35.31
CA ALA A 13 -1.32 18.64 -34.65
C ALA A 13 -1.32 19.44 -33.33
N ALA A 14 -2.47 19.50 -32.65
CA ALA A 14 -2.54 19.87 -31.25
C ALA A 14 -1.58 18.96 -30.51
N CYS A 15 -0.48 19.55 -30.08
CA CYS A 15 0.55 18.98 -29.26
C CYS A 15 -0.13 18.20 -28.13
N PHE A 16 -0.21 16.87 -28.23
CA PHE A 16 -0.38 16.04 -27.06
C PHE A 16 0.86 16.32 -26.22
N SER A 17 0.78 17.30 -25.31
CA SER A 17 1.89 17.59 -24.41
C SER A 17 2.16 16.28 -23.70
N GLN A 18 3.28 15.65 -24.04
CA GLN A 18 3.65 14.36 -23.47
C GLN A 18 3.70 14.56 -21.97
N GLN A 19 2.76 13.89 -21.29
CA GLN A 19 2.50 14.15 -19.89
C GLN A 19 3.71 13.70 -19.08
N VAL A 20 4.32 14.61 -18.33
CA VAL A 20 5.40 14.26 -17.41
C VAL A 20 4.87 13.28 -16.39
N LYS A 21 5.63 12.20 -16.19
CA LYS A 21 5.33 11.18 -15.19
C LYS A 21 6.61 10.82 -14.45
N ILE A 22 6.56 10.99 -13.14
CA ILE A 22 7.62 10.61 -12.21
C ILE A 22 7.03 9.51 -11.34
N MET A 23 7.67 8.34 -11.31
CA MET A 23 7.32 7.24 -10.41
C MET A 23 8.49 6.93 -9.50
N ALA A 24 8.31 7.17 -8.21
CA ALA A 24 9.26 6.76 -7.19
C ALA A 24 8.86 5.38 -6.65
N TYR A 25 9.86 4.59 -6.31
CA TYR A 25 9.76 3.28 -5.69
C TYR A 25 10.71 3.23 -4.51
N ARG A 26 10.27 2.60 -3.42
CA ARG A 26 11.06 2.37 -2.22
C ARG A 26 10.83 0.96 -1.72
N LEU A 27 11.92 0.25 -1.48
CA LEU A 27 11.92 -1.02 -0.78
C LEU A 27 11.59 -0.75 0.68
N ILE A 28 10.64 -1.50 1.22
CA ILE A 28 10.22 -1.36 2.62
C ILE A 28 10.58 -2.62 3.42
N ASN A 29 10.52 -3.81 2.81
CA ASN A 29 11.13 -5.00 3.40
C ASN A 29 12.57 -5.15 2.90
N GLU A 30 13.52 -4.99 3.81
CA GLU A 30 14.96 -4.96 3.53
C GLU A 30 15.65 -6.26 3.99
N ASP A 31 14.94 -7.40 3.96
CA ASP A 31 15.51 -8.69 4.35
C ASP A 31 16.83 -8.96 3.58
N ASN A 32 17.86 -9.37 4.34
CA ASN A 32 19.25 -9.45 3.87
C ASN A 32 19.51 -10.62 2.88
N ASP A 33 18.50 -11.45 2.61
CA ASP A 33 18.57 -12.62 1.74
C ASP A 33 17.87 -12.43 0.39
N GLY A 34 17.22 -11.28 0.16
CA GLY A 34 16.56 -10.96 -1.11
C GLY A 34 17.45 -10.27 -2.15
N PRO A 35 16.92 -9.96 -3.35
CA PRO A 35 17.67 -9.29 -4.41
C PRO A 35 18.32 -7.98 -3.95
N CYS A 36 19.52 -7.67 -4.44
CA CYS A 36 20.22 -6.44 -4.05
C CYS A 36 19.59 -5.15 -4.63
N SER A 37 18.61 -5.25 -5.54
CA SER A 37 18.01 -4.09 -6.22
C SER A 37 16.49 -4.12 -6.23
N ILE A 38 15.85 -3.00 -5.91
CA ILE A 38 14.41 -2.80 -6.04
C ILE A 38 13.89 -3.14 -7.45
N ALA A 39 14.70 -2.94 -8.50
CA ALA A 39 14.30 -3.30 -9.86
C ALA A 39 14.12 -4.82 -10.05
N ALA A 40 14.84 -5.65 -9.29
CA ALA A 40 14.68 -7.09 -9.30
C ALA A 40 13.41 -7.51 -8.56
N TYR A 41 13.13 -6.94 -7.39
CA TYR A 41 11.85 -7.14 -6.67
C TYR A 41 10.63 -6.82 -7.54
N LEU A 42 10.71 -5.80 -8.40
CA LEU A 42 9.63 -5.47 -9.34
C LEU A 42 9.42 -6.53 -10.43
N LYS A 43 10.47 -7.26 -10.83
CA LYS A 43 10.40 -8.34 -11.81
C LYS A 43 9.89 -9.65 -11.20
N GLU A 44 10.21 -9.88 -9.93
CA GLU A 44 9.81 -11.08 -9.18
C GLU A 44 8.40 -11.02 -8.60
N ALA A 45 7.72 -9.86 -8.69
CA ALA A 45 6.42 -9.55 -8.09
C ALA A 45 5.22 -10.44 -8.55
N GLY A 46 5.48 -11.55 -9.25
CA GLY A 46 4.55 -12.68 -9.32
C GLY A 46 4.45 -13.48 -8.01
N THR A 47 5.34 -13.27 -7.05
CA THR A 47 5.22 -13.75 -5.66
C THR A 47 4.74 -12.62 -4.77
N ASP A 48 3.51 -12.72 -4.31
CA ASP A 48 2.70 -11.65 -3.72
C ASP A 48 3.08 -11.32 -2.27
N TYR A 49 4.34 -10.98 -2.01
CA TYR A 49 4.73 -10.41 -0.73
C TYR A 49 4.20 -8.96 -0.69
N PHE A 50 3.06 -8.79 -0.03
CA PHE A 50 2.32 -7.53 0.13
C PHE A 50 3.16 -6.33 0.64
N TYR A 51 4.41 -6.56 1.06
CA TYR A 51 5.27 -5.59 1.73
C TYR A 51 6.68 -5.46 1.14
N SER A 52 6.95 -5.85 -0.10
CA SER A 52 8.32 -5.66 -0.63
C SER A 52 8.61 -4.18 -0.93
N TYR A 53 7.70 -3.47 -1.62
CA TYR A 53 7.92 -2.09 -2.05
C TYR A 53 6.65 -1.24 -2.05
N VAL A 54 6.83 0.08 -2.00
CA VAL A 54 5.78 1.09 -2.15
C VAL A 54 6.18 2.06 -3.27
N THR A 55 5.18 2.69 -3.88
CA THR A 55 5.31 3.62 -5.00
C THR A 55 4.67 4.97 -4.68
N ALA A 56 5.17 6.02 -5.32
CA ALA A 56 4.55 7.34 -5.32
C ALA A 56 4.69 7.98 -6.70
N GLN A 57 3.74 8.84 -7.07
CA GLN A 57 3.67 9.44 -8.40
C GLN A 57 3.61 10.97 -8.34
N SER A 58 4.15 11.60 -9.38
CA SER A 58 4.04 13.04 -9.59
C SER A 58 4.10 13.38 -11.08
N THR A 59 3.52 14.52 -11.44
CA THR A 59 3.55 15.11 -12.79
C THR A 59 4.32 16.44 -12.82
N ASP A 60 5.05 16.76 -11.74
CA ASP A 60 5.81 18.01 -11.62
C ASP A 60 6.95 18.08 -12.66
N THR A 61 6.72 18.89 -13.68
CA THR A 61 7.66 19.09 -14.80
C THR A 61 8.97 19.75 -14.35
N ILE A 62 8.93 20.63 -13.33
CA ILE A 62 10.12 21.29 -12.81
C ILE A 62 10.98 20.27 -12.07
N MET A 63 10.36 19.41 -11.25
CA MET A 63 11.04 18.31 -10.58
C MET A 63 11.64 17.34 -11.60
N ALA A 64 10.91 16.95 -12.65
CA ALA A 64 11.44 16.07 -13.70
C ALA A 64 12.71 16.62 -14.34
N ASN A 65 12.70 17.90 -14.74
CA ASN A 65 13.86 18.55 -15.34
C ASN A 65 15.07 18.60 -14.38
N ARG A 66 14.83 18.87 -13.08
CA ARG A 66 15.89 18.87 -12.06
C ARG A 66 16.48 17.48 -11.87
N LEU A 67 15.65 16.46 -11.77
CA LEU A 67 16.09 15.06 -11.59
C LEU A 67 16.91 14.58 -12.79
N LEU A 68 16.46 14.86 -14.02
CA LEU A 68 17.22 14.54 -15.25
C LEU A 68 18.56 15.28 -15.33
N ALA A 69 18.64 16.51 -14.83
CA ALA A 69 19.91 17.23 -14.73
C ALA A 69 20.82 16.59 -13.68
N ILE A 70 20.29 16.28 -12.49
CA ILE A 70 21.03 15.61 -11.41
C ILE A 70 21.63 14.28 -11.89
N ASN A 71 20.86 13.44 -12.59
CA ASN A 71 21.34 12.15 -13.06
C ASN A 71 22.52 12.29 -14.04
N ARG A 72 22.44 13.26 -14.97
CA ARG A 72 23.53 13.57 -15.92
C ARG A 72 24.77 14.12 -15.22
N GLU A 73 24.60 14.99 -14.24
CA GLU A 73 25.73 15.58 -13.50
C GLU A 73 26.38 14.60 -12.52
N ALA A 74 25.67 13.56 -12.06
CA ALA A 74 26.19 12.56 -11.13
C ALA A 74 27.45 11.87 -11.68
N LYS A 75 27.43 11.45 -12.95
CA LYS A 75 28.56 10.76 -13.63
C LYS A 75 29.83 11.59 -13.74
N LYS A 76 29.74 12.92 -13.60
CA LYS A 76 30.91 13.82 -13.64
C LYS A 76 31.66 13.87 -12.30
N LYS A 77 31.07 13.32 -11.24
CA LYS A 77 31.68 13.26 -9.91
C LYS A 77 32.60 12.04 -9.81
N LYS A 78 33.49 12.05 -8.81
CA LYS A 78 34.25 10.85 -8.45
C LYS A 78 33.30 9.82 -7.82
N GLY A 79 33.08 8.71 -8.51
CA GLY A 79 32.32 7.58 -8.00
C GLY A 79 33.13 6.71 -7.03
N VAL A 80 32.41 5.88 -6.28
CA VAL A 80 32.94 4.76 -5.49
C VAL A 80 32.45 3.46 -6.09
N GLU A 81 33.16 2.36 -5.82
CA GLU A 81 32.67 1.02 -6.17
C GLU A 81 31.35 0.74 -5.46
N PHE A 82 30.45 0.07 -6.16
CA PHE A 82 29.14 -0.30 -5.67
C PHE A 82 28.80 -1.69 -6.19
N TRP A 83 28.73 -2.67 -5.30
CA TRP A 83 28.63 -4.07 -5.66
C TRP A 83 27.24 -4.63 -5.36
N CYS A 84 26.35 -4.52 -6.34
CA CYS A 84 25.00 -5.09 -6.29
C CYS A 84 24.85 -6.16 -7.37
N GLU A 85 25.23 -7.39 -7.01
CA GLU A 85 25.00 -8.57 -7.84
C GLU A 85 23.80 -9.39 -7.34
N PRO A 86 22.92 -9.88 -8.24
CA PRO A 86 21.82 -10.76 -7.87
C PRO A 86 22.32 -12.04 -7.18
N GLY A 87 21.72 -12.39 -6.03
CA GLY A 87 22.03 -13.62 -5.30
C GLY A 87 23.26 -13.55 -4.40
N THR A 88 23.92 -12.39 -4.32
CA THR A 88 25.09 -12.17 -3.46
C THR A 88 24.66 -11.68 -2.07
N LEU A 89 24.91 -12.50 -1.03
CA LEU A 89 24.68 -12.12 0.36
C LEU A 89 25.75 -11.12 0.82
N GLY A 90 25.31 -10.00 1.40
CA GLY A 90 26.21 -8.98 1.99
C GLY A 90 26.79 -7.96 1.01
N GLY A 91 26.28 -7.89 -0.23
CA GLY A 91 26.60 -6.84 -1.19
C GLY A 91 25.89 -5.50 -0.90
N ASP A 92 26.24 -4.48 -1.67
CA ASP A 92 25.54 -3.18 -1.64
C ASP A 92 24.11 -3.31 -2.17
N MET A 93 23.19 -2.44 -1.69
CA MET A 93 21.77 -2.51 -2.05
C MET A 93 21.19 -1.21 -2.60
N ILE A 94 20.40 -1.35 -3.67
CA ILE A 94 19.62 -0.29 -4.30
C ILE A 94 18.20 -0.34 -3.74
N HIS A 95 17.95 0.49 -2.74
CA HIS A 95 16.69 0.51 -2.00
C HIS A 95 15.61 1.34 -2.69
N ASN A 96 16.02 2.32 -3.49
CA ASN A 96 15.16 3.37 -3.99
C ASN A 96 15.38 3.54 -5.49
N MET A 97 14.31 3.85 -6.22
CA MET A 97 14.35 4.08 -7.65
C MET A 97 13.37 5.19 -8.03
N ILE A 98 13.78 6.11 -8.91
CA ILE A 98 12.90 7.13 -9.49
C ILE A 98 12.94 7.00 -11.01
N VAL A 99 11.81 6.63 -11.61
CA VAL A 99 11.63 6.57 -13.06
C VAL A 99 11.01 7.88 -13.52
N ILE A 100 11.62 8.52 -14.51
CA ILE A 100 11.22 9.80 -15.06
C ILE A 100 10.89 9.60 -16.53
N GLU A 101 9.63 9.83 -16.89
CA GLU A 101 9.14 9.83 -18.26
C GLU A 101 8.72 11.27 -18.60
N LYS A 102 9.43 11.88 -19.54
CA LYS A 102 9.14 13.23 -20.02
C LYS A 102 9.47 13.31 -21.50
N ASP A 103 8.49 13.73 -22.29
CA ASP A 103 8.61 13.77 -23.73
C ASP A 103 8.99 12.39 -24.32
N ALA A 104 10.03 12.32 -25.15
CA ALA A 104 10.62 11.07 -25.64
C ALA A 104 11.72 10.50 -24.72
N VAL A 105 11.97 11.13 -23.56
CA VAL A 105 13.03 10.73 -22.63
C VAL A 105 12.43 9.87 -21.51
N ARG A 106 13.03 8.71 -21.32
CA ARG A 106 12.83 7.87 -20.14
C ARG A 106 14.17 7.62 -19.47
N ASP A 107 14.26 7.98 -18.20
CA ASP A 107 15.48 7.82 -17.41
C ASP A 107 15.15 7.28 -16.01
N THR A 108 16.12 6.62 -15.38
CA THR A 108 15.97 6.00 -14.06
C THR A 108 17.11 6.41 -13.17
N ILE A 109 16.78 6.91 -11.99
CA ILE A 109 17.75 7.23 -10.94
C ILE A 109 17.65 6.13 -9.88
N TYR A 110 18.72 5.36 -9.71
CA TYR A 110 18.85 4.39 -8.63
C TYR A 110 19.52 5.02 -7.43
N LEU A 111 19.06 4.68 -6.24
CA LEU A 111 19.42 5.37 -5.00
C LEU A 111 19.64 4.38 -3.86
N THR A 112 20.58 4.71 -2.99
CA THR A 112 20.74 4.04 -1.69
C THR A 112 19.60 4.40 -0.73
N ARG A 113 19.52 3.68 0.40
CA ARG A 113 18.46 3.84 1.41
C ARG A 113 18.20 5.28 1.84
N GLN A 114 19.27 6.03 2.13
CA GLN A 114 19.19 7.42 2.60
C GLN A 114 19.18 8.45 1.45
N ASN A 115 19.10 8.00 0.19
CA ASN A 115 19.20 8.86 -1.01
C ASN A 115 20.48 9.71 -1.03
N THR A 116 21.58 9.19 -0.48
CA THR A 116 22.88 9.89 -0.37
C THR A 116 23.81 9.58 -1.53
N TYR A 117 23.53 8.52 -2.29
CA TYR A 117 24.26 8.14 -3.49
C TYR A 117 23.32 7.89 -4.64
N ILE A 118 23.74 8.29 -5.84
CA ILE A 118 23.13 7.94 -7.11
C ILE A 118 23.92 6.76 -7.68
N VAL A 119 23.23 5.65 -7.90
CA VAL A 119 23.83 4.39 -8.34
C VAL A 119 23.65 4.24 -9.85
N PHE A 120 24.71 3.78 -10.52
CA PHE A 120 24.67 3.34 -11.91
C PHE A 120 25.04 1.86 -11.92
N PRO A 121 24.03 0.96 -11.86
CA PRO A 121 24.26 -0.47 -11.68
C PRO A 121 25.10 -1.06 -12.82
N ASP A 122 24.86 -0.64 -14.06
CA ASP A 122 25.61 -1.12 -15.23
C ASP A 122 27.11 -0.71 -15.24
N GLU A 123 27.50 0.21 -14.34
CA GLU A 123 28.88 0.67 -14.17
C GLU A 123 29.51 0.14 -12.87
N ASP A 124 28.77 -0.57 -12.01
CA ASP A 124 29.17 -0.93 -10.64
C ASP A 124 29.71 0.28 -9.84
N LYS A 125 29.07 1.44 -10.04
CA LYS A 125 29.45 2.72 -9.41
C LYS A 125 28.30 3.38 -8.68
N ALA A 126 28.65 3.99 -7.55
CA ALA A 126 27.80 4.94 -6.83
C ALA A 126 28.47 6.32 -6.74
N TYR A 127 27.70 7.38 -6.97
CA TYR A 127 28.20 8.75 -6.98
C TYR A 127 27.56 9.53 -5.84
N PRO A 128 28.35 10.16 -4.94
CA PRO A 128 27.81 10.83 -3.78
C PRO A 128 26.98 12.06 -4.19
N ASP A 129 25.80 12.18 -3.60
CA ASP A 129 24.97 13.38 -3.69
C ASP A 129 25.41 14.41 -2.64
N ASN A 130 26.64 14.91 -2.80
CA ASN A 130 27.21 15.93 -1.92
C ASN A 130 26.24 17.12 -1.79
N LYS A 131 25.90 17.49 -0.54
CA LYS A 131 24.92 18.54 -0.17
C LYS A 131 23.44 18.18 -0.35
N LEU A 132 23.10 16.91 -0.60
CA LEU A 132 21.73 16.39 -0.68
C LEU A 132 20.89 17.12 -1.76
N VAL A 133 21.49 17.35 -2.94
CA VAL A 133 20.86 18.10 -4.04
C VAL A 133 19.62 17.37 -4.56
N LEU A 134 19.66 16.04 -4.64
CA LEU A 134 18.53 15.20 -5.02
C LEU A 134 17.39 15.37 -4.04
N ARG A 135 17.64 15.16 -2.74
CA ARG A 135 16.60 15.30 -1.70
C ARG A 135 15.97 16.69 -1.69
N LYS A 136 16.77 17.74 -1.88
CA LYS A 136 16.29 19.14 -1.96
C LYS A 136 15.47 19.44 -3.23
N SER A 137 15.63 18.63 -4.27
CA SER A 137 14.91 18.80 -5.54
C SER A 137 13.55 18.11 -5.55
N LEU A 138 13.30 17.22 -4.59
CA LEU A 138 12.01 16.54 -4.44
C LEU A 138 10.94 17.51 -3.92
N THR A 139 9.74 17.41 -4.48
CA THR A 139 8.57 18.23 -4.12
C THR A 139 7.31 17.36 -3.97
N GLY A 140 6.29 17.92 -3.30
CA GLY A 140 4.97 17.32 -3.14
C GLY A 140 5.01 15.88 -2.61
N THR A 141 4.17 15.01 -3.20
CA THR A 141 4.01 13.61 -2.80
C THR A 141 5.32 12.83 -2.82
N ILE A 142 6.23 13.08 -3.78
CA ILE A 142 7.51 12.36 -3.86
C ILE A 142 8.43 12.74 -2.70
N LYS A 143 8.44 14.02 -2.30
CA LYS A 143 9.20 14.46 -1.12
C LYS A 143 8.65 13.79 0.14
N GLU A 144 7.34 13.88 0.34
CA GLU A 144 6.65 13.27 1.49
C GLU A 144 6.92 11.77 1.57
N PHE A 145 6.86 11.07 0.43
CA PHE A 145 7.12 9.65 0.31
C PHE A 145 8.52 9.24 0.80
N PHE A 146 9.56 9.99 0.40
CA PHE A 146 10.93 9.68 0.84
C PHE A 146 11.22 10.15 2.27
N ASP A 147 10.50 11.15 2.77
CA ASP A 147 10.60 11.58 4.17
C ASP A 147 9.76 10.70 5.12
N PHE A 148 8.84 9.90 4.59
CA PHE A 148 8.00 9.01 5.38
C PHE A 148 8.79 7.84 6.00
N ASP A 149 8.48 7.51 7.26
CA ASP A 149 9.14 6.41 7.99
C ASP A 149 8.33 5.11 7.90
N PHE A 150 8.37 4.46 6.74
CA PHE A 150 7.73 3.15 6.54
C PHE A 150 8.24 2.07 7.50
N GLN A 151 9.47 2.20 8.01
CA GLN A 151 10.06 1.23 8.93
C GLN A 151 9.42 1.31 10.31
N LYS A 152 8.91 2.48 10.71
CA LYS A 152 8.09 2.59 11.92
C LYS A 152 6.83 1.73 11.78
N ASP A 153 6.07 1.91 10.70
CA ASP A 153 4.81 1.19 10.52
C ASP A 153 5.02 -0.31 10.30
N LEU A 154 6.02 -0.71 9.51
CA LEU A 154 6.37 -2.13 9.35
C LEU A 154 6.73 -2.78 10.68
N ARG A 155 7.59 -2.15 11.49
CA ARG A 155 7.93 -2.70 12.82
C ARG A 155 6.67 -2.84 13.67
N SER A 156 5.82 -1.82 13.72
CA SER A 156 4.57 -1.88 14.48
C SER A 156 3.61 -2.97 14.00
N MET A 157 3.58 -3.29 12.70
CA MET A 157 2.81 -4.42 12.16
C MET A 157 3.32 -5.79 12.64
N PHE A 158 4.62 -5.93 12.88
CA PHE A 158 5.21 -7.20 13.33
C PHE A 158 5.44 -7.27 14.85
N MET A 159 5.22 -6.17 15.57
CA MET A 159 5.29 -6.13 17.03
C MET A 159 4.10 -6.87 17.66
N SER A 160 4.35 -7.54 18.78
CA SER A 160 3.35 -8.35 19.51
C SER A 160 2.35 -7.50 20.31
N ASP A 161 2.61 -6.20 20.46
CA ASP A 161 1.84 -5.28 21.30
C ASP A 161 0.68 -4.65 20.52
N VAL A 162 -0.16 -5.48 19.90
CA VAL A 162 -1.45 -5.04 19.33
C VAL A 162 -2.50 -5.10 20.42
N GLU A 163 -3.35 -4.07 20.51
CA GLU A 163 -4.46 -4.07 21.45
C GLU A 163 -5.42 -5.23 21.20
N LYS A 164 -5.99 -5.70 22.30
CA LYS A 164 -6.87 -6.86 22.28
C LYS A 164 -8.28 -6.50 22.70
N ILE A 165 -9.24 -7.14 22.07
CA ILE A 165 -10.67 -6.97 22.32
C ILE A 165 -11.29 -8.34 22.66
N PRO A 166 -12.17 -8.45 23.66
CA PRO A 166 -12.91 -9.67 23.91
C PRO A 166 -13.99 -9.89 22.84
N LEU A 167 -14.25 -11.16 22.50
CA LEU A 167 -15.24 -11.50 21.46
C LEU A 167 -16.65 -11.05 21.82
N ASN A 168 -16.98 -11.00 23.11
CA ASN A 168 -18.26 -10.55 23.61
C ASN A 168 -18.54 -9.04 23.38
N LYS A 169 -17.66 -8.31 22.71
CA LYS A 169 -17.89 -6.93 22.24
C LYS A 169 -18.20 -6.83 20.75
N VAL A 170 -18.24 -7.95 20.02
CA VAL A 170 -18.52 -7.99 18.59
C VAL A 170 -19.93 -8.50 18.35
N PHE A 171 -20.78 -7.64 17.78
CA PHE A 171 -22.20 -7.90 17.60
C PHE A 171 -22.67 -7.59 16.19
N PHE A 172 -23.55 -8.45 15.67
CA PHE A 172 -24.39 -8.19 14.54
C PHE A 172 -25.85 -8.19 15.00
N LYS A 173 -26.53 -7.05 14.86
CA LYS A 173 -27.92 -6.83 15.33
C LYS A 173 -28.10 -7.29 16.79
N GLY A 174 -27.14 -6.93 17.64
CA GLY A 174 -27.12 -7.24 19.08
C GLY A 174 -26.74 -8.68 19.44
N LYS A 175 -26.31 -9.53 18.49
CA LYS A 175 -25.88 -10.91 18.74
C LYS A 175 -24.44 -11.16 18.33
N ASN A 176 -23.70 -11.91 19.13
CA ASN A 176 -22.42 -12.44 18.71
C ASN A 176 -22.66 -13.64 17.77
N ILE A 177 -22.12 -13.57 16.55
CA ILE A 177 -22.32 -14.58 15.51
C ILE A 177 -21.11 -15.49 15.26
N LYS A 178 -20.09 -15.46 16.13
CA LYS A 178 -18.94 -16.36 16.01
C LYS A 178 -19.42 -17.82 16.00
N GLY A 179 -18.89 -18.61 15.07
CA GLY A 179 -19.23 -20.03 14.93
C GLY A 179 -20.63 -20.30 14.39
N PHE A 180 -21.33 -19.29 13.86
CA PHE A 180 -22.59 -19.53 13.16
C PHE A 180 -22.33 -20.34 11.90
N THR A 181 -23.20 -21.31 11.64
CA THR A 181 -23.25 -21.94 10.31
C THR A 181 -24.10 -21.11 9.37
N LYS A 182 -23.95 -21.33 8.06
CA LYS A 182 -24.78 -20.66 7.04
C LYS A 182 -26.27 -20.84 7.35
N ASN A 183 -26.69 -22.07 7.64
CA ASN A 183 -28.08 -22.39 7.95
C ASN A 183 -28.59 -21.68 9.21
N LYS A 184 -27.76 -21.57 10.25
CA LYS A 184 -28.12 -20.84 11.47
C LYS A 184 -28.28 -19.35 11.19
N PHE A 185 -27.35 -18.76 10.43
CA PHE A 185 -27.44 -17.37 10.01
C PHE A 185 -28.73 -17.09 9.24
N GLU A 186 -29.02 -17.91 8.21
CA GLU A 186 -30.20 -17.68 7.36
C GLU A 186 -31.53 -17.83 8.11
N LYS A 187 -31.57 -18.73 9.10
CA LYS A 187 -32.73 -18.90 9.96
C LYS A 187 -32.99 -17.68 10.86
N GLU A 188 -31.94 -17.01 11.31
CA GLU A 188 -32.06 -15.88 12.24
C GLU A 188 -32.21 -14.53 11.55
N PHE A 189 -31.49 -14.29 10.45
CA PHE A 189 -31.37 -12.97 9.84
C PHE A 189 -31.95 -12.87 8.43
N GLY A 190 -32.02 -13.99 7.70
CA GLY A 190 -32.53 -14.04 6.33
C GLY A 190 -31.54 -14.62 5.34
N LYS A 191 -32.01 -14.83 4.12
CA LYS A 191 -31.29 -15.58 3.08
C LYS A 191 -30.03 -14.86 2.60
N LEU A 192 -28.94 -15.61 2.49
CA LEU A 192 -27.65 -15.15 1.96
C LEU A 192 -27.63 -15.28 0.43
N ASN A 193 -27.02 -14.32 -0.27
CA ASN A 193 -26.83 -14.37 -1.73
C ASN A 193 -25.41 -14.81 -2.06
N LYS A 194 -25.24 -16.01 -2.64
CA LYS A 194 -23.91 -16.53 -2.97
C LYS A 194 -23.22 -15.64 -4.01
N LEU A 195 -21.95 -15.31 -3.75
CA LEU A 195 -21.09 -14.53 -4.64
C LEU A 195 -20.14 -15.45 -5.39
N ASP A 196 -19.31 -16.20 -4.65
CA ASP A 196 -18.31 -17.11 -5.21
C ASP A 196 -18.05 -18.31 -4.29
N GLU A 197 -17.20 -19.23 -4.75
CA GLU A 197 -16.75 -20.40 -4.02
C GLU A 197 -15.34 -20.77 -4.49
N ASN A 198 -14.43 -20.99 -3.54
CA ASN A 198 -13.04 -21.33 -3.81
C ASN A 198 -12.55 -22.42 -2.85
N LYS A 199 -11.72 -23.35 -3.34
CA LYS A 199 -10.98 -24.29 -2.48
C LYS A 199 -9.68 -23.63 -2.03
N SER A 200 -9.49 -23.56 -0.72
CA SER A 200 -8.27 -23.08 -0.07
C SER A 200 -7.57 -24.24 0.65
N TYR A 201 -6.41 -23.96 1.25
CA TYR A 201 -5.73 -24.91 2.13
C TYR A 201 -6.59 -25.31 3.34
N ASP A 202 -7.35 -24.34 3.89
CA ASP A 202 -8.17 -24.50 5.10
C ASP A 202 -9.55 -25.12 4.82
N GLY A 203 -9.85 -25.38 3.53
CA GLY A 203 -11.07 -26.05 3.09
C GLY A 203 -11.86 -25.24 2.07
N LEU A 204 -13.15 -25.55 1.99
CA LEU A 204 -14.06 -24.89 1.05
C LEU A 204 -14.51 -23.55 1.62
N VAL A 205 -14.11 -22.46 0.96
CA VAL A 205 -14.53 -21.10 1.29
C VAL A 205 -15.65 -20.68 0.35
N VAL A 206 -16.77 -20.24 0.91
CA VAL A 206 -17.90 -19.72 0.15
C VAL A 206 -18.24 -18.32 0.61
N ASN A 207 -18.23 -17.36 -0.31
CA ASN A 207 -18.56 -15.98 -0.02
C ASN A 207 -20.02 -15.68 -0.36
N TYR A 208 -20.68 -14.95 0.52
CA TYR A 208 -22.07 -14.53 0.39
C TYR A 208 -22.20 -13.02 0.62
N SER A 209 -23.20 -12.39 0.01
CA SER A 209 -23.64 -11.03 0.35
C SER A 209 -24.95 -11.04 1.12
N PHE A 210 -25.04 -10.12 2.09
CA PHE A 210 -26.26 -9.82 2.83
C PHE A 210 -26.23 -8.37 3.29
N GLU A 211 -27.29 -7.61 2.97
CA GLU A 211 -27.41 -6.19 3.32
C GLU A 211 -26.16 -5.34 2.95
N GLY A 212 -25.47 -5.68 1.86
CA GLY A 212 -24.28 -4.94 1.40
C GLY A 212 -22.96 -5.36 2.06
N ASP A 213 -22.99 -6.26 3.04
CA ASP A 213 -21.81 -6.85 3.66
C ASP A 213 -21.47 -8.20 3.02
N ILE A 214 -20.21 -8.63 3.15
CA ILE A 214 -19.71 -9.91 2.62
C ILE A 214 -19.39 -10.85 3.78
N TYR A 215 -19.91 -12.07 3.73
CA TYR A 215 -19.74 -13.11 4.73
C TYR A 215 -19.04 -14.31 4.09
N SER A 216 -17.94 -14.73 4.69
CA SER A 216 -17.13 -15.86 4.24
C SER A 216 -17.33 -17.03 5.19
N PHE A 217 -17.75 -18.18 4.64
CA PHE A 217 -17.91 -19.42 5.39
C PHE A 217 -16.87 -20.44 4.94
N THR A 218 -16.10 -20.96 5.88
CA THR A 218 -15.15 -22.05 5.65
C THR A 218 -15.73 -23.34 6.21
N ASN A 219 -15.92 -24.34 5.36
CA ASN A 219 -16.54 -25.62 5.73
C ASN A 219 -17.90 -25.44 6.47
N ASP A 220 -18.74 -24.53 5.98
CA ASP A 220 -20.05 -24.15 6.52
C ASP A 220 -20.03 -23.36 7.84
N VAL A 221 -18.87 -22.97 8.37
CA VAL A 221 -18.76 -22.14 9.59
C VAL A 221 -18.32 -20.73 9.22
N LEU A 222 -18.95 -19.72 9.81
CA LEU A 222 -18.60 -18.32 9.59
C LEU A 222 -17.16 -18.07 10.03
N ASP A 223 -16.34 -17.73 9.05
CA ASP A 223 -14.90 -17.50 9.21
C ASP A 223 -14.60 -16.00 9.30
N SER A 224 -15.15 -15.23 8.36
CA SER A 224 -14.90 -13.79 8.30
C SER A 224 -16.07 -12.99 7.72
N VAL A 225 -16.07 -11.71 8.03
CA VAL A 225 -17.07 -10.74 7.54
C VAL A 225 -16.37 -9.46 7.14
N GLU A 226 -16.70 -8.92 5.98
CA GLU A 226 -16.36 -7.56 5.55
C GLU A 226 -17.61 -6.69 5.61
N VAL A 227 -17.60 -5.73 6.53
CA VAL A 227 -18.72 -4.83 6.79
C VAL A 227 -18.48 -3.52 6.07
N ASN A 228 -19.37 -3.19 5.13
CA ASN A 228 -19.30 -2.00 4.29
C ASN A 228 -20.55 -1.14 4.41
N ASN A 229 -21.68 -1.70 4.86
CA ASN A 229 -22.93 -0.97 4.97
C ASN A 229 -23.09 -0.34 6.38
N PRO A 230 -23.24 0.99 6.52
CA PRO A 230 -23.49 1.62 7.80
C PRO A 230 -24.79 1.19 8.48
N ASP A 231 -25.77 0.71 7.72
CA ASP A 231 -27.09 0.36 8.22
C ASP A 231 -27.27 -1.14 8.53
N SER A 232 -26.22 -1.97 8.39
CA SER A 232 -26.35 -3.42 8.59
C SER A 232 -26.54 -3.82 10.06
N GLY A 233 -26.29 -2.91 11.00
CA GLY A 233 -26.45 -3.16 12.44
C GLY A 233 -25.28 -3.92 13.07
N TRP A 234 -24.10 -3.89 12.43
CA TRP A 234 -22.87 -4.32 13.07
C TRP A 234 -22.35 -3.28 14.05
N GLU A 235 -21.85 -3.77 15.19
CA GLU A 235 -21.26 -2.97 16.26
C GLU A 235 -20.08 -3.72 16.88
N ILE A 236 -18.98 -3.03 17.11
CA ILE A 236 -17.80 -3.56 17.78
C ILE A 236 -17.38 -2.59 18.88
N ASP A 237 -17.61 -2.97 20.13
CA ASP A 237 -17.33 -2.13 21.30
C ASP A 237 -17.95 -0.73 21.21
N GLY A 238 -19.21 -0.64 20.78
CA GLY A 238 -19.89 0.64 20.54
C GLY A 238 -19.49 1.35 19.25
N LEU A 239 -18.53 0.81 18.48
CA LEU A 239 -18.10 1.37 17.20
C LEU A 239 -18.87 0.75 16.03
N TYR A 240 -19.24 1.58 15.07
CA TYR A 240 -19.95 1.22 13.85
C TYR A 240 -19.46 2.08 12.68
N ILE A 241 -19.75 1.70 11.44
CA ILE A 241 -19.35 2.49 10.26
C ILE A 241 -19.93 3.90 10.37
N GLY A 242 -19.08 4.91 10.19
CA GLY A 242 -19.38 6.32 10.42
C GLY A 242 -18.94 6.84 11.79
N SER A 243 -18.50 5.97 12.71
CA SER A 243 -17.88 6.38 13.97
C SER A 243 -16.64 7.21 13.71
N LYS A 244 -16.45 8.27 14.49
CA LYS A 244 -15.29 9.15 14.34
C LYS A 244 -14.02 8.50 14.87
N GLN A 245 -12.89 8.83 14.25
CA GLN A 245 -11.57 8.32 14.62
C GLN A 245 -11.20 8.59 16.08
N GLU A 246 -11.68 9.68 16.68
CA GLU A 246 -11.35 10.01 18.08
C GLU A 246 -11.86 8.96 19.06
N LEU A 247 -13.05 8.39 18.82
CA LEU A 247 -13.59 7.31 19.66
C LEU A 247 -12.72 6.06 19.59
N PHE A 248 -12.16 5.79 18.41
CA PHE A 248 -11.25 4.67 18.23
C PHE A 248 -9.91 4.93 18.94
N LEU A 249 -9.38 6.16 18.86
CA LEU A 249 -8.16 6.56 19.55
C LEU A 249 -8.28 6.49 21.08
N GLU A 250 -9.46 6.82 21.62
CA GLU A 250 -9.74 6.72 23.05
C GLU A 250 -9.76 5.26 23.53
N ASN A 251 -10.36 4.37 22.75
CA ASN A 251 -10.49 2.95 23.11
C ASN A 251 -9.23 2.13 22.80
N TYR A 252 -8.51 2.49 21.73
CA TYR A 252 -7.43 1.69 21.14
C TYR A 252 -6.23 2.57 20.70
N PRO A 253 -5.57 3.29 21.63
CA PRO A 253 -4.46 4.19 21.30
C PRO A 253 -3.24 3.49 20.70
N ILE A 254 -2.94 2.23 21.07
CA ILE A 254 -1.75 1.52 20.58
C ILE A 254 -1.96 1.11 19.12
N SER A 255 -3.12 0.54 18.79
CA SER A 255 -3.44 0.15 17.42
C SER A 255 -3.60 1.35 16.47
N MET A 256 -3.87 2.54 17.01
CA MET A 256 -3.88 3.81 16.28
C MET A 256 -2.50 4.46 16.11
N SER A 257 -1.46 3.96 16.80
CA SER A 257 -0.13 4.58 16.77
C SER A 257 0.67 4.31 15.48
N PHE A 258 0.16 3.40 14.64
CA PHE A 258 0.71 3.00 13.35
C PHE A 258 -0.42 2.72 12.35
N ASN A 259 -0.10 2.76 11.07
CA ASN A 259 -1.03 2.43 9.99
C ASN A 259 -0.47 1.28 9.15
N VAL A 260 -1.26 0.21 9.02
CA VAL A 260 -0.91 -0.98 8.24
C VAL A 260 -0.73 -0.60 6.77
N ILE A 261 0.39 -0.99 6.18
CA ILE A 261 0.71 -0.72 4.78
C ILE A 261 -0.16 -1.59 3.88
N SER A 262 -1.36 -1.11 3.57
CA SER A 262 -2.37 -1.86 2.82
C SER A 262 -2.41 -1.56 1.31
N SER A 263 -1.52 -0.68 0.82
CA SER A 263 -1.42 -0.34 -0.61
C SER A 263 0.03 -0.15 -1.02
N LYS A 264 0.34 -0.60 -2.25
CA LYS A 264 1.61 -0.30 -2.93
C LYS A 264 1.69 1.17 -3.39
N LYS A 265 0.62 1.96 -3.28
CA LYS A 265 0.61 3.40 -3.61
C LYS A 265 0.55 4.24 -2.34
N PHE A 266 1.53 5.12 -2.17
CA PHE A 266 1.62 6.02 -1.03
C PHE A 266 0.43 6.97 -0.93
N GLU A 267 -0.13 7.38 -2.06
CA GLU A 267 -1.31 8.23 -2.12
C GLU A 267 -2.56 7.56 -1.52
N ASP A 268 -2.70 6.25 -1.73
CA ASP A 268 -3.83 5.48 -1.17
C ASP A 268 -3.63 5.26 0.32
N TYR A 269 -2.39 4.95 0.71
CA TYR A 269 -1.99 4.82 2.11
C TYR A 269 -2.29 6.10 2.93
N LYS A 270 -2.15 7.28 2.32
CA LYS A 270 -2.52 8.56 2.96
C LYS A 270 -4.02 8.78 3.09
N LYS A 271 -4.82 8.22 2.17
CA LYS A 271 -6.28 8.46 2.12
C LYS A 271 -7.05 7.55 3.05
N LYS A 272 -6.56 6.33 3.28
CA LYS A 272 -7.26 5.31 4.05
C LYS A 272 -6.27 4.60 4.97
N GLN A 273 -6.48 4.77 6.27
CA GLN A 273 -5.65 4.17 7.32
C GLN A 273 -6.24 2.83 7.72
N LEU A 274 -5.44 1.77 7.72
CA LEU A 274 -5.82 0.46 8.23
C LEU A 274 -5.19 0.26 9.61
N HIS A 275 -6.03 -0.02 10.59
CA HIS A 275 -5.64 -0.38 11.96
C HIS A 275 -6.18 -1.76 12.28
N TRP A 276 -5.55 -2.48 13.20
CA TRP A 276 -6.03 -3.81 13.57
C TRP A 276 -6.06 -4.06 15.07
N LEU A 277 -6.95 -4.94 15.49
CA LEU A 277 -7.05 -5.46 16.85
C LEU A 277 -6.99 -6.99 16.79
N ARG A 278 -6.54 -7.61 17.87
CA ARG A 278 -6.62 -9.08 18.03
C ARG A 278 -7.70 -9.45 19.02
N PHE A 279 -8.28 -10.63 18.89
CA PHE A 279 -9.14 -11.14 19.95
C PHE A 279 -8.32 -11.58 21.17
N ASN A 280 -8.87 -11.36 22.38
CA ASN A 280 -8.27 -11.85 23.63
C ASN A 280 -8.11 -13.37 23.65
N GLU A 281 -9.10 -14.06 23.09
CA GLU A 281 -9.38 -15.49 23.31
C GLU A 281 -9.00 -16.36 22.10
N SER A 282 -8.63 -15.78 20.96
CA SER A 282 -8.37 -16.52 19.71
C SER A 282 -7.26 -15.91 18.85
N THR A 283 -6.92 -16.61 17.76
CA THR A 283 -6.05 -16.14 16.68
C THR A 283 -6.74 -15.17 15.73
N GLY A 284 -8.01 -14.83 15.96
CA GLY A 284 -8.77 -13.93 15.11
C GLY A 284 -8.39 -12.46 15.31
N SER A 285 -8.87 -11.60 14.40
CA SER A 285 -8.54 -10.19 14.37
C SER A 285 -9.68 -9.34 13.82
N ILE A 286 -9.58 -8.04 14.03
CA ILE A 286 -10.47 -7.05 13.45
C ILE A 286 -9.61 -6.03 12.71
N GLY A 287 -9.87 -5.81 11.43
CA GLY A 287 -9.28 -4.70 10.67
C GLY A 287 -10.26 -3.54 10.61
N TYR A 288 -9.82 -2.32 10.89
CA TYR A 288 -10.59 -1.09 10.77
C TYR A 288 -9.95 -0.21 9.71
N TRP A 289 -10.75 0.26 8.77
CA TRP A 289 -10.30 1.23 7.80
C TRP A 289 -10.93 2.58 8.07
N ILE A 290 -10.09 3.57 8.37
CA ILE A 290 -10.49 4.94 8.62
C ILE A 290 -10.17 5.77 7.38
N LYS A 291 -11.16 6.49 6.87
CA LYS A 291 -11.04 7.38 5.73
C LYS A 291 -11.57 8.74 6.12
N ASP A 292 -10.80 9.79 5.85
CA ASP A 292 -11.20 11.18 6.14
C ASP A 292 -11.67 11.39 7.61
N GLY A 293 -11.04 10.68 8.56
CA GLY A 293 -11.33 10.77 10.00
C GLY A 293 -12.55 9.97 10.49
N VAL A 294 -13.17 9.15 9.63
CA VAL A 294 -14.31 8.29 9.99
C VAL A 294 -14.06 6.83 9.65
N LEU A 295 -14.63 5.93 10.46
CA LEU A 295 -14.61 4.49 10.21
C LEU A 295 -15.44 4.17 8.96
N ASP A 296 -14.79 3.82 7.87
CA ASP A 296 -15.39 3.58 6.54
C ASP A 296 -15.74 2.10 6.33
N ARG A 297 -14.97 1.20 6.95
CA ARG A 297 -15.11 -0.26 6.82
C ARG A 297 -14.47 -0.95 8.01
N PHE A 298 -14.96 -2.13 8.38
CA PHE A 298 -14.17 -3.07 9.15
C PHE A 298 -14.36 -4.50 8.68
N SER A 299 -13.39 -5.35 9.03
CA SER A 299 -13.41 -6.77 8.75
C SER A 299 -13.20 -7.52 10.05
N VAL A 300 -14.00 -8.55 10.29
CA VAL A 300 -13.85 -9.44 11.43
C VAL A 300 -13.38 -10.79 10.92
N PHE A 301 -12.28 -11.30 11.45
CA PHE A 301 -11.74 -12.63 11.17
C PHE A 301 -11.78 -13.45 12.45
N TYR A 302 -12.53 -14.54 12.48
CA TYR A 302 -12.79 -15.27 13.71
C TYR A 302 -11.72 -16.31 14.06
N ASN A 303 -11.06 -16.91 13.04
CA ASN A 303 -10.12 -18.05 13.09
C ASN A 303 -10.55 -19.22 14.00
#